data_AF-A0A931YL61-F1
#
_entry.id   AF-A0A931YL61-F1
#
_cell.length_a   1.000
_cell.length_b   1.000
_cell.length_c   1.000
_cell.angle_alpha   90.00
_cell.angle_beta   90.00
_cell.angle_gamma   90.00
#
_symmetry.space_group_name_H-M   'P 1'
#
loop_
_entity.id
_entity.type
_entity.pdbx_description
1 polymer ?
#
loop_
_entity_poly.entity_id
_entity_poly.type
_entity_poly.pdbx_seq_one_letter_code
_entity_poly.pdbx_strand_id
1 'polypeptide(L)'
;MNTEEIGKELIEPTFDLGTDYAELALDEFFDDGLLKEVPVVKTLVALVKTGIAIKERFFIKKFLVFLKEFHLDGEDKEELKEFKKKFDEDKKYREKITEQILVIVEQLDSVQKAKISAPV
;
A
#
# COMPACT_ATOMS: atom_id res chain seq x y z
N MET A 1 12.72 -11.82 3.20
CA MET A 1 11.42 -11.14 3.34
C MET A 1 11.76 -9.70 3.64
N ASN A 2 11.67 -8.79 2.66
CA ASN A 2 12.15 -7.41 2.82
C ASN A 2 10.96 -6.48 3.12
N THR A 3 10.37 -6.61 4.32
CA THR A 3 9.41 -5.62 4.86
C THR A 3 10.03 -4.22 4.92
N GLU A 4 11.36 -4.14 5.03
CA GLU A 4 12.14 -2.91 5.00
C GLU A 4 12.00 -2.11 3.69
N GLU A 5 11.85 -2.77 2.53
CA GLU A 5 11.65 -2.10 1.24
C GLU A 5 10.24 -1.52 1.12
N ILE A 6 9.23 -2.25 1.57
CA ILE A 6 7.84 -1.75 1.64
C ILE A 6 7.76 -0.55 2.57
N GLY A 7 8.46 -0.63 3.70
CA GLY A 7 8.53 0.46 4.66
C GLY A 7 9.01 1.76 4.00
N LYS A 8 10.01 1.67 3.13
CA LYS A 8 10.49 2.84 2.39
C LYS A 8 9.45 3.38 1.41
N GLU A 9 8.78 2.51 0.64
CA GLU A 9 7.71 2.91 -0.28
C GLU A 9 6.50 3.55 0.43
N LEU A 10 6.29 3.27 1.73
CA LEU A 10 5.23 3.91 2.53
C LEU A 10 5.50 5.38 2.84
N ILE A 11 6.75 5.83 2.81
CA ILE A 11 7.18 7.17 3.25
C ILE A 11 7.73 8.00 2.09
N GLU A 12 8.51 7.34 1.24
CA GLU A 12 9.15 7.83 0.02
C GLU A 12 8.68 6.96 -1.14
N PRO A 13 7.43 7.14 -1.57
CA PRO A 13 6.90 6.49 -2.76
C PRO A 13 7.80 6.86 -3.94
N THR A 14 8.43 5.87 -4.58
CA THR A 14 9.31 6.09 -5.75
C THR A 14 8.55 6.50 -7.02
N PHE A 15 7.23 6.56 -6.93
CA PHE A 15 6.31 6.97 -7.97
C PHE A 15 5.71 8.31 -7.54
N ASP A 16 5.72 9.33 -8.41
CA ASP A 16 5.33 10.68 -8.01
C ASP A 16 3.83 10.71 -7.73
N LEU A 17 3.47 10.70 -6.45
CA LEU A 17 2.09 10.47 -6.02
C LEU A 17 1.14 11.61 -6.38
N GLY A 18 1.67 12.80 -6.64
CA GLY A 18 0.87 13.97 -6.99
C GLY A 18 0.36 13.92 -8.42
N THR A 19 1.22 13.59 -9.38
CA THR A 19 0.90 13.58 -10.82
C THR A 19 0.54 12.19 -11.32
N ASP A 20 1.30 11.16 -10.93
CA ASP A 20 1.17 9.86 -11.58
C ASP A 20 -0.06 9.08 -11.06
N TYR A 21 -0.43 9.23 -9.79
CA TYR A 21 -1.65 8.60 -9.22
C TYR A 21 -2.95 9.34 -9.54
N ALA A 22 -2.86 10.61 -9.95
CA ALA A 22 -4.00 11.39 -10.39
C ALA A 22 -4.41 11.00 -11.82
N GLU A 23 -3.44 10.67 -12.67
CA GLU A 23 -3.66 10.19 -14.05
C GLU A 23 -3.82 8.66 -14.14
N LEU A 24 -3.38 7.90 -13.13
CA LEU A 24 -3.62 6.47 -13.08
C LEU A 24 -5.12 6.16 -12.98
N ALA A 25 -5.73 5.80 -14.10
CA ALA A 25 -6.90 4.97 -14.13
C ALA A 25 -6.49 3.60 -13.56
N LEU A 26 -6.53 3.46 -12.23
CA LEU A 26 -6.11 2.24 -11.53
C LEU A 26 -6.72 0.99 -12.18
N ASP A 27 -7.97 1.05 -12.63
CA ASP A 27 -8.63 -0.06 -13.33
C ASP A 27 -7.95 -0.45 -14.66
N GLU A 28 -7.60 0.50 -15.54
CA GLU A 28 -6.82 0.20 -16.76
C GLU A 28 -5.41 -0.29 -16.43
N PHE A 29 -4.79 0.30 -15.41
CA PHE A 29 -3.46 -0.08 -14.97
C PHE A 29 -3.39 -1.54 -14.50
N PHE A 30 -4.46 -2.06 -13.89
CA PHE A 30 -4.55 -3.45 -13.44
C PHE A 30 -4.72 -4.45 -14.60
N ASP A 31 -5.30 -4.03 -15.73
CA ASP A 31 -5.62 -4.90 -16.86
C ASP A 31 -4.47 -5.00 -17.89
N ASP A 32 -3.69 -3.93 -18.10
CA ASP A 32 -2.67 -3.88 -19.17
C ASP A 32 -1.29 -4.48 -18.78
N GLY A 33 -1.14 -5.05 -17.58
CA GLY A 33 0.13 -5.65 -17.15
C GLY A 33 1.24 -4.65 -16.80
N LEU A 34 0.95 -3.35 -16.94
CA LEU A 34 1.79 -2.22 -16.54
C LEU A 34 2.09 -2.17 -15.04
N LEU A 35 1.28 -2.86 -14.22
CA LEU A 35 1.55 -3.11 -12.79
C LEU A 35 2.99 -3.51 -12.51
N LYS A 36 3.60 -4.33 -13.38
CA LYS A 36 4.97 -4.83 -13.16
C LYS A 36 6.03 -3.75 -13.34
N GLU A 37 5.69 -2.58 -13.86
CA GLU A 37 6.66 -1.51 -14.10
C GLU A 37 6.84 -0.61 -12.89
N VAL A 38 5.80 -0.50 -12.04
CA VAL A 38 5.83 0.31 -10.81
C VAL A 38 6.72 -0.34 -9.74
N PRO A 39 7.72 0.39 -9.18
CA PRO A 39 8.65 -0.16 -8.20
C PRO A 39 7.96 -0.72 -6.95
N VAL A 40 7.00 0.00 -6.36
CA VAL A 40 6.25 -0.49 -5.19
C VAL A 40 5.50 -1.79 -5.48
N VAL A 41 4.97 -1.96 -6.70
CA VAL A 41 4.33 -3.21 -7.10
C VAL A 41 5.34 -4.34 -7.23
N LYS A 42 6.53 -4.10 -7.78
CA LYS A 42 7.61 -5.11 -7.81
C LYS A 42 7.98 -5.56 -6.40
N THR A 43 8.06 -4.62 -5.46
CA THR A 43 8.33 -4.90 -4.04
C THR A 43 7.22 -5.75 -3.42
N LEU A 44 5.95 -5.41 -3.65
CA LEU A 44 4.81 -6.21 -3.18
C LEU A 44 4.77 -7.62 -3.79
N VAL A 45 5.02 -7.71 -5.10
CA VAL A 45 5.06 -8.98 -5.84
C VAL A 45 6.22 -9.85 -5.35
N ALA A 46 7.36 -9.27 -4.96
CA ALA A 46 8.49 -10.01 -4.40
C ALA A 46 8.20 -10.65 -3.03
N LEU A 47 7.19 -10.16 -2.30
CA LEU A 47 6.75 -10.75 -1.03
C LEU A 47 5.88 -11.99 -1.25
N VAL A 48 5.09 -12.00 -2.32
CA VAL A 48 4.22 -13.10 -2.67
C VAL A 48 5.00 -14.09 -3.52
N LYS A 49 5.36 -15.23 -2.94
CA LYS A 49 6.22 -16.25 -3.58
C LYS A 49 5.60 -16.92 -4.81
N THR A 50 4.29 -16.80 -4.98
CA THR A 50 3.51 -17.32 -6.10
C THR A 50 3.18 -16.18 -7.06
N GLY A 51 3.20 -16.45 -8.36
CA GLY A 51 2.79 -15.47 -9.37
C GLY A 51 1.46 -14.81 -9.01
N ILE A 52 1.24 -13.57 -9.45
CA ILE A 52 0.13 -12.72 -8.98
C ILE A 52 -1.21 -13.41 -9.21
N ALA A 53 -1.75 -14.07 -8.18
CA ALA A 53 -3.09 -14.61 -8.22
C ALA A 53 -4.10 -13.47 -8.01
N ILE A 54 -5.37 -13.77 -8.24
CA ILE A 54 -6.44 -12.78 -8.18
C ILE A 54 -6.46 -12.06 -6.82
N LYS A 55 -6.19 -12.80 -5.73
CA LYS A 55 -6.15 -12.25 -4.37
C LYS A 55 -5.04 -11.22 -4.20
N GLU A 56 -3.85 -11.49 -4.73
CA GLU A 56 -2.69 -10.60 -4.68
C GLU A 56 -2.93 -9.34 -5.51
N ARG A 57 -3.62 -9.45 -6.67
CA ARG A 57 -4.05 -8.26 -7.44
C ARG A 57 -4.94 -7.34 -6.60
N PHE A 58 -5.93 -7.90 -5.91
CA PHE A 58 -6.80 -7.11 -5.03
C PHE A 58 -6.04 -6.49 -3.86
N PHE A 59 -5.07 -7.21 -3.28
CA PHE A 59 -4.21 -6.66 -2.23
C PHE A 59 -3.39 -5.47 -2.75
N ILE A 60 -2.72 -5.62 -3.89
CA ILE A 60 -1.92 -4.55 -4.52
C ILE A 60 -2.82 -3.34 -4.81
N LYS A 61 -4.04 -3.55 -5.35
CA LYS A 61 -5.01 -2.46 -5.58
C LYS A 61 -5.32 -1.69 -4.31
N LYS A 62 -5.63 -2.39 -3.22
CA LYS A 62 -5.89 -1.75 -1.93
C LYS A 62 -4.69 -1.00 -1.38
N PHE A 63 -3.50 -1.56 -1.54
CA PHE A 63 -2.27 -0.93 -1.06
C PHE A 63 -1.95 0.35 -1.84
N LEU A 64 -2.09 0.34 -3.17
CA LEU A 64 -1.91 1.52 -4.01
C LEU A 64 -2.92 2.63 -3.68
N VAL A 65 -4.19 2.27 -3.47
CA VAL A 65 -5.21 3.24 -3.02
C VAL A 65 -4.87 3.79 -1.64
N PHE A 66 -4.46 2.94 -0.69
CA PHE A 66 -4.02 3.39 0.63
C PHE A 66 -2.85 4.38 0.53
N LEU A 67 -1.82 4.09 -0.27
CA LEU A 67 -0.69 4.99 -0.47
C LEU A 67 -1.13 6.34 -1.04
N LYS A 68 -2.02 6.34 -2.03
CA LYS A 68 -2.58 7.56 -2.61
C LYS A 68 -3.25 8.42 -1.53
N GLU A 69 -4.20 7.85 -0.79
CA GLU A 69 -4.92 8.58 0.26
C GLU A 69 -3.97 9.04 1.38
N PHE A 70 -3.06 8.16 1.83
CA PHE A 70 -2.11 8.45 2.91
C PHE A 70 -1.21 9.66 2.61
N HIS A 71 -0.80 9.82 1.35
CA HIS A 71 0.08 10.90 0.95
C HIS A 71 -0.68 12.17 0.55
N LEU A 72 -1.83 12.06 -0.13
CA LEU A 72 -2.65 13.22 -0.51
C LEU A 72 -3.24 13.94 0.73
N ASP A 73 -3.74 13.20 1.71
CA ASP A 73 -4.30 13.78 2.94
C ASP A 73 -3.22 14.20 3.96
N GLY A 74 -1.96 13.94 3.64
CA GLY A 74 -0.85 13.92 4.58
C GLY A 74 0.07 15.14 4.54
N GLU A 75 0.20 15.80 3.38
CA GLU A 75 1.28 16.77 3.13
C GLU A 75 1.36 17.93 4.14
N ASP A 76 0.23 18.38 4.69
CA ASP A 76 0.15 19.53 5.60
C ASP A 76 0.05 19.16 7.11
N LYS A 77 0.09 17.88 7.48
CA LYS A 77 -0.10 17.46 8.88
C LYS A 77 1.24 17.34 9.63
N GLU A 78 1.42 18.14 10.67
CA GLU A 78 2.59 18.09 11.57
C GLU A 78 2.77 16.69 12.20
N GLU A 79 1.66 16.03 12.53
CA GLU A 79 1.62 14.64 13.02
C GLU A 79 2.23 13.65 12.01
N LEU A 80 2.05 13.89 10.70
CA LEU A 80 2.63 13.03 9.68
C LEU A 80 4.15 13.24 9.60
N LYS A 81 4.65 14.46 9.77
CA LYS A 81 6.10 14.72 9.79
C LYS A 81 6.77 14.02 10.96
N GLU A 82 6.17 14.07 12.15
CA GLU A 82 6.67 13.35 13.32
C GLU A 82 6.61 11.83 13.12
N PHE A 83 5.52 11.33 12.54
CA PHE A 83 5.39 9.93 12.16
C PHE A 83 6.52 9.52 11.21
N LYS A 84 6.74 10.25 10.11
CA LYS A 84 7.80 9.97 9.11
C LYS A 84 9.18 9.95 9.77
N LYS A 85 9.48 10.96 10.59
CA LYS A 85 10.75 11.04 11.33
C LYS A 85 10.97 9.80 12.21
N LYS A 86 9.98 9.43 13.02
CA LYS A 86 10.08 8.26 13.89
C LYS A 86 10.19 6.96 13.11
N PHE A 87 9.46 6.86 12.00
CA PHE A 87 9.50 5.74 11.07
C PHE A 87 10.90 5.59 10.44
N ASP A 88 11.59 6.70 10.18
CA ASP A 88 12.94 6.69 9.65
C ASP A 88 14.02 6.35 10.69
N GLU A 89 13.90 6.90 11.91
CA GLU A 89 14.93 6.77 12.95
C GLU A 89 14.88 5.41 13.68
N ASP A 90 13.71 4.78 13.81
CA ASP A 90 13.53 3.54 14.58
C ASP A 90 13.16 2.36 13.67
N LYS A 91 14.15 1.50 13.38
CA LYS A 91 13.97 0.29 12.57
C LYS A 91 12.92 -0.68 13.13
N LYS A 92 12.88 -0.86 14.46
CA LYS A 92 11.94 -1.81 15.08
C LYS A 92 10.51 -1.26 15.01
N TYR A 93 10.36 0.04 15.21
CA TYR A 93 9.10 0.74 15.00
C TYR A 93 8.65 0.64 13.54
N ARG A 94 9.56 0.90 12.59
CA ARG A 94 9.32 0.77 11.15
C ARG A 94 8.76 -0.59 10.77
N GLU A 95 9.45 -1.66 11.17
CA GLU A 95 9.04 -3.04 10.88
C GLU A 95 7.64 -3.31 11.44
N LYS A 96 7.40 -2.97 12.71
CA LYS A 96 6.11 -3.16 13.37
C LYS A 96 4.98 -2.42 12.67
N ILE A 97 5.18 -1.14 12.35
CA ILE A 97 4.15 -0.32 11.70
C ILE A 97 3.89 -0.81 10.27
N THR A 98 4.94 -1.16 9.53
CA THR A 98 4.81 -1.71 8.18
C THR A 98 3.96 -2.98 8.20
N GLU A 99 4.23 -3.92 9.12
CA GLU A 99 3.41 -5.12 9.30
C GLU A 99 1.96 -4.80 9.63
N GLN A 100 1.72 -3.84 10.53
CA GLN A 100 0.36 -3.42 10.88
C GLN A 100 -0.39 -2.83 9.69
N ILE A 101 0.24 -1.97 8.90
CA ILE A 101 -0.37 -1.38 7.70
C ILE A 101 -0.71 -2.47 6.69
N LEU A 102 0.20 -3.41 6.43
CA LEU A 102 -0.05 -4.53 5.52
C LEU A 102 -1.27 -5.35 5.96
N VAL A 103 -1.39 -5.65 7.27
CA VAL A 103 -2.55 -6.37 7.82
C VAL A 103 -3.85 -5.56 7.68
N ILE A 104 -3.81 -4.26 7.96
CA ILE A 104 -4.98 -3.39 7.81
C ILE A 104 -5.44 -3.35 6.35
N VAL A 105 -4.51 -3.14 5.42
CA VAL A 105 -4.79 -3.08 3.98
C VAL A 105 -5.39 -4.39 3.46
N GLU A 106 -4.88 -5.54 3.91
CA GLU A 106 -5.46 -6.85 3.59
C GLU A 106 -6.94 -6.92 4.02
N GLN A 107 -7.26 -6.37 5.20
CA GLN A 107 -8.58 -6.44 5.85
C GLN A 107 -9.61 -5.41 5.38
N LEU A 108 -9.25 -4.39 4.61
CA LEU A 108 -10.18 -3.30 4.23
C LEU A 108 -11.47 -3.79 3.52
N ASP A 109 -11.47 -4.96 2.88
CA ASP A 109 -12.67 -5.57 2.28
C ASP A 109 -13.47 -6.48 3.22
N SER A 110 -12.84 -7.06 4.24
CA SER A 110 -13.45 -8.11 5.06
C SER A 110 -14.46 -7.54 6.06
N VAL A 111 -14.25 -6.30 6.51
CA VAL A 111 -15.13 -5.64 7.49
C VAL A 111 -16.50 -5.31 6.89
N GLN A 112 -16.57 -4.88 5.63
CA GLN A 112 -17.85 -4.61 4.97
C GLN A 112 -18.57 -5.90 4.54
N LYS A 113 -17.83 -6.91 4.05
CA LYS A 113 -18.43 -8.21 3.66
C LYS A 113 -18.94 -9.01 4.85
N ALA A 114 -18.31 -8.91 6.02
CA ALA A 114 -18.79 -9.55 7.25
C ALA A 114 -20.19 -9.06 7.66
N LYS A 115 -20.52 -7.80 7.38
CA LYS A 115 -21.86 -7.22 7.61
C LYS A 115 -22.93 -7.80 6.68
N ILE A 116 -22.56 -8.24 5.48
CA ILE A 116 -23.48 -8.83 4.49
C ILE A 116 -23.72 -10.32 4.78
N SER A 117 -22.79 -11.00 5.47
CA SER A 117 -22.91 -12.40 5.85
C SER A 117 -23.60 -12.67 7.19
N ALA A 118 -24.24 -11.67 7.82
CA ALA A 118 -25.21 -11.93 8.89
C ALA A 118 -26.60 -12.06 8.25
N PRO A 119 -27.08 -13.28 7.95
CA PRO A 119 -28.48 -13.44 7.60
C PRO A 119 -29.32 -13.04 8.81
N VAL A 120 -30.20 -12.06 8.62
CA VAL A 120 -31.34 -11.78 9.50
C VAL A 120 -32.49 -12.67 9.06
#